data_AF-A0AA36F9J5-F1
#
_entry.id   AF-A0AA36F9J5-F1
#
_cell.length_a   1.000
_cell.length_b   1.000
_cell.length_c   1.000
_cell.angle_alpha   90.00
_cell.angle_beta   90.00
_cell.angle_gamma   90.00
#
_symmetry.space_group_name_H-M   'P 1'
#
loop_
_entity.id
_entity.type
_entity.pdbx_description
1 polymer ?
#
loop_
_entity_poly.entity_id
_entity_poly.type
_entity_poly.pdbx_seq_one_letter_code
_entity_poly.pdbx_strand_id
1 'polypeptide(L)'
;MSVEFEELAKLRENTSEEMQDMVDFTDEEGYGKYLDMHECYEKFINLKGIDKIDYITYLSTFDQFFDIPKDKKGGAYKDYLLMLLEYLESYIYKVKPLLDMNEEMESVMKDFEWHWSEGTFIGWPKETTGALTHAGAHLDLSAFSSWEELASLGLDRLKSALMALGLKCGGTLEQRAQRLFSTKGLQLEDLDPSLFAKSKPGKTGKNRDMERQKGIAMLEAQCYRLTEVLSEQRLATRENVQRKQARTGEEREESDDENYEEEDSDDDEEDIPYNPKNLPLGWDGKPIPYWLYRLHGLNISYTCEICGNFTYRGPKAFQRHFAVSISIYFPYNHEISFTVLMFLYLSLFFPIYFLLLVSLFFFMLKYIYILVHEKLNLETFLLTWNSHASL
;
A
#
# COMPACT_ATOMS: atom_id res chain seq x y z
N MET A 1 32.90 24.22 36.01
CA MET A 1 32.21 25.50 35.84
C MET A 1 32.42 26.18 34.49
N SER A 2 33.63 26.34 33.91
CA SER A 2 33.77 26.91 32.55
C SER A 2 33.54 25.88 31.43
N VAL A 3 34.00 24.65 31.63
CA VAL A 3 33.89 23.56 30.63
C VAL A 3 32.42 23.12 30.43
N GLU A 4 31.66 23.04 31.52
CA GLU A 4 30.22 22.70 31.46
C GLU A 4 29.40 23.81 30.81
N PHE A 5 29.83 25.07 30.94
CA PHE A 5 29.17 26.22 30.30
C PHE A 5 29.49 26.27 28.80
N GLU A 6 30.71 25.89 28.41
CA GLU A 6 31.10 25.69 27.01
C GLU A 6 30.42 24.48 26.36
N GLU A 7 30.20 23.38 27.08
CA GLU A 7 29.43 22.22 26.60
C GLU A 7 27.94 22.56 26.43
N LEU A 8 27.36 23.34 27.34
CA LEU A 8 25.99 23.84 27.21
C LEU A 8 25.84 24.85 26.07
N ALA A 9 26.86 25.66 25.80
CA ALA A 9 26.90 26.54 24.63
C ALA A 9 27.00 25.73 23.33
N LYS A 10 27.84 24.69 23.29
CA LYS A 10 27.94 23.76 22.15
C LYS A 10 26.65 22.96 21.91
N LEU A 11 25.95 22.54 22.95
CA LEU A 11 24.65 21.88 22.83
C LEU A 11 23.55 22.83 22.36
N ARG A 12 23.65 24.12 22.67
CA ARG A 12 22.75 25.17 22.14
C ARG A 12 23.06 25.53 20.69
N GLU A 13 24.34 25.49 20.29
CA GLU A 13 24.79 25.61 18.89
C GLU A 13 24.54 24.34 18.07
N ASN A 14 24.20 23.22 18.72
CA ASN A 14 23.80 21.99 18.04
C ASN A 14 22.31 22.03 17.66
N THR A 15 21.91 23.09 16.94
CA THR A 15 20.63 23.20 16.21
C THR A 15 20.41 22.04 15.23
N SER A 16 21.47 21.29 14.91
CA SER A 16 21.45 20.13 14.02
C SER A 16 20.52 19.00 14.48
N GLU A 17 20.37 18.74 15.78
CA GLU A 17 19.51 17.63 16.27
C GLU A 17 18.02 17.99 16.30
N GLU A 18 17.67 19.28 16.44
CA GLU A 18 16.28 19.76 16.28
C GLU A 18 15.89 19.90 14.80
N MET A 19 16.86 20.19 13.91
CA MET A 19 16.69 20.12 12.46
C MET A 19 16.52 18.68 11.94
N GLN A 20 17.11 17.69 12.62
CA GLN A 20 17.11 16.29 12.17
C GLN A 20 15.75 15.57 12.30
N ASP A 21 14.81 16.16 13.04
CA ASP A 21 13.41 15.70 13.17
C ASP A 21 12.46 16.46 12.22
N MET A 22 12.96 17.38 11.38
CA MET A 22 12.16 18.05 10.34
C MET A 22 11.97 17.08 9.17
N VAL A 23 10.72 16.96 8.72
CA VAL A 23 10.40 16.13 7.55
C VAL A 23 11.00 16.78 6.31
N ASP A 24 11.87 16.04 5.60
CA ASP A 24 12.55 16.55 4.41
C ASP A 24 11.57 16.73 3.24
N PHE A 25 11.31 17.99 2.90
CA PHE A 25 10.65 18.40 1.66
C PHE A 25 11.68 18.98 0.71
N THR A 26 11.47 18.82 -0.60
CA THR A 26 12.23 19.61 -1.56
C THR A 26 11.74 21.05 -1.54
N ASP A 27 12.59 21.98 -1.97
CA ASP A 27 12.25 23.41 -2.04
C ASP A 27 11.00 23.63 -2.91
N GLU A 28 10.89 22.89 -4.02
CA GLU A 28 9.73 22.91 -4.93
C GLU A 28 8.44 22.38 -4.29
N GLU A 29 8.53 21.51 -3.28
CA GLU A 29 7.37 21.01 -2.53
C GLU A 29 6.84 22.03 -1.51
N GLY A 30 7.63 23.04 -1.15
CA GLY A 30 7.23 24.13 -0.26
C GLY A 30 6.63 23.63 1.06
N TYR A 31 7.36 22.76 1.78
CA TYR A 31 6.94 22.16 3.05
C TYR A 31 5.56 21.48 3.01
N GLY A 32 5.25 20.80 1.91
CA GLY A 32 4.02 20.02 1.75
C GLY A 32 2.86 20.81 1.13
N LYS A 33 3.11 22.01 0.63
CA LYS A 33 2.12 22.86 -0.05
C LYS A 33 1.95 22.49 -1.52
N TYR A 34 3.02 22.06 -2.18
CA TYR A 34 3.07 21.77 -3.61
C TYR A 34 3.65 20.37 -3.87
N LEU A 35 3.32 19.81 -5.02
CA LEU A 35 3.88 18.57 -5.53
C LEU A 35 4.96 18.91 -6.55
N ASP A 36 6.16 18.36 -6.36
CA ASP A 36 7.19 18.38 -7.39
C ASP A 36 6.93 17.24 -8.39
N MET A 37 6.26 17.60 -9.48
CA MET A 37 5.87 16.66 -10.53
C MET A 37 6.82 16.71 -11.75
N HIS A 38 7.95 17.41 -11.66
CA HIS A 38 8.81 17.64 -12.82
C HIS A 38 9.45 16.35 -13.34
N GLU A 39 10.00 15.54 -12.44
CA GLU A 39 10.59 14.23 -12.82
C GLU A 39 9.56 13.29 -13.44
N CYS A 40 8.35 13.27 -12.87
CA CYS A 40 7.24 12.49 -13.41
C CYS A 40 6.85 12.97 -14.82
N TYR A 41 6.78 14.29 -15.03
CA TYR A 41 6.51 14.90 -16.33
C TYR A 41 7.57 14.54 -17.38
N GLU A 42 8.86 14.63 -17.04
CA GLU A 42 9.94 14.25 -17.95
C GLU A 42 9.83 12.78 -18.38
N LYS A 43 9.50 11.88 -17.44
CA LYS A 43 9.29 10.48 -17.78
C LYS A 43 8.04 10.27 -18.64
N PHE A 44 6.97 11.05 -18.41
CA PHE A 44 5.73 10.98 -19.16
C PHE A 44 5.91 11.40 -20.63
N ILE A 45 6.56 12.53 -20.90
CA ILE A 45 6.75 13.03 -22.28
C ILE A 45 7.67 12.12 -23.12
N ASN A 46 8.45 11.27 -22.46
CA ASN A 46 9.32 10.28 -23.09
C ASN A 46 8.59 8.95 -23.39
N LEU A 47 7.31 8.82 -23.01
CA LEU A 47 6.51 7.64 -23.35
C LEU A 47 6.24 7.55 -24.85
N LYS A 48 6.47 6.38 -25.42
CA LYS A 48 6.37 6.16 -26.86
C LYS A 48 4.92 6.19 -27.33
N GLY A 49 4.60 7.12 -28.23
CA GLY A 49 3.30 7.21 -28.89
C GLY A 49 2.22 7.88 -28.06
N ILE A 50 2.61 8.61 -27.01
CA ILE A 50 1.77 9.60 -26.34
C ILE A 50 2.13 10.97 -26.91
N ASP A 51 1.13 11.83 -27.10
CA ASP A 51 1.33 13.18 -27.60
C ASP A 51 2.10 14.02 -26.56
N LYS A 52 3.04 14.83 -27.05
CA LYS A 52 3.79 15.74 -26.18
C LYS A 52 2.88 16.87 -25.75
N ILE A 53 2.64 16.96 -24.46
CA ILE A 53 1.88 18.03 -23.80
C ILE A 53 2.83 18.91 -23.00
N ASP A 54 2.44 20.16 -22.73
CA ASP A 54 3.20 21.03 -21.85
C ASP A 54 2.98 20.67 -20.37
N TYR A 55 3.78 21.28 -19.49
CA TYR A 55 3.75 20.95 -18.07
C TYR A 55 2.42 21.28 -17.39
N ILE A 56 1.76 22.39 -17.77
CA ILE A 56 0.45 22.75 -17.19
C ILE A 56 -0.65 21.79 -17.63
N THR A 57 -0.66 21.40 -18.91
CA THR A 57 -1.62 20.41 -19.39
C THR A 57 -1.39 19.09 -18.68
N TYR A 58 -0.13 18.68 -18.51
CA TYR A 58 0.21 17.48 -17.73
C TYR A 58 -0.33 17.56 -16.30
N LEU A 59 -0.08 18.64 -15.54
CA LEU A 59 -0.61 18.81 -14.18
C LEU A 59 -2.14 18.80 -14.12
N SER A 60 -2.82 19.11 -15.23
CA SER A 60 -4.28 19.11 -15.32
C SER A 60 -4.87 17.73 -15.67
N THR A 61 -4.08 16.82 -16.23
CA THR A 61 -4.56 15.55 -16.80
C THR A 61 -3.77 14.31 -16.35
N PHE A 62 -2.73 14.44 -15.51
CA PHE A 62 -1.89 13.29 -15.14
C PHE A 62 -2.62 12.23 -14.32
N ASP A 63 -3.76 12.57 -13.71
CA ASP A 63 -4.67 11.64 -13.03
C ASP A 63 -5.74 11.03 -13.96
N GLN A 64 -5.79 11.42 -15.25
CA GLN A 64 -6.77 10.96 -16.23
C GLN A 64 -6.26 9.76 -17.05
N PHE A 65 -5.89 8.66 -16.37
CA PHE A 65 -5.31 7.48 -17.03
C PHE A 65 -6.27 6.77 -18.01
N PHE A 66 -7.57 7.06 -17.94
CA PHE A 66 -8.58 6.53 -18.85
C PHE A 66 -8.48 7.09 -20.27
N ASP A 67 -7.87 8.26 -20.46
CA ASP A 67 -7.65 8.86 -21.79
C ASP A 67 -6.46 8.24 -22.53
N ILE A 68 -5.57 7.55 -21.80
CA ILE A 68 -4.40 6.89 -22.39
C ILE A 68 -4.84 5.59 -23.09
N PRO A 69 -4.59 5.42 -24.40
CA PRO A 69 -5.00 4.23 -25.13
C PRO A 69 -4.35 2.95 -24.59
N LYS A 70 -5.10 1.85 -24.56
CA LYS A 70 -4.66 0.54 -24.04
C LYS A 70 -3.38 0.02 -24.72
N ASP A 71 -3.17 0.31 -26.02
CA ASP A 71 -1.97 -0.09 -26.76
C ASP A 71 -0.71 0.67 -26.32
N LYS A 72 -0.86 1.84 -25.69
CA LYS A 72 0.24 2.64 -25.14
C LYS A 72 0.61 2.26 -23.71
N LYS A 73 -0.21 1.45 -23.03
CA LYS A 73 0.03 0.95 -21.66
C LYS A 73 1.08 -0.18 -21.65
N GLY A 74 2.28 0.19 -22.08
CA GLY A 74 3.50 -0.62 -22.25
C GLY A 74 4.31 -0.82 -20.96
N GLY A 75 5.51 -1.38 -21.08
CA GLY A 75 6.44 -1.53 -19.95
C GLY A 75 6.87 -0.16 -19.41
N ALA A 76 7.31 0.73 -20.30
CA ALA A 76 7.70 2.09 -19.93
C ALA A 76 6.58 2.88 -19.21
N TYR A 77 5.33 2.69 -19.61
CA TYR A 77 4.17 3.29 -18.93
C TYR A 77 3.99 2.73 -17.52
N LYS A 78 4.17 1.41 -17.34
CA LYS A 78 4.18 0.79 -16.01
C LYS A 78 5.28 1.39 -15.13
N ASP A 79 6.49 1.58 -15.68
CA ASP A 79 7.61 2.15 -14.95
C ASP A 79 7.36 3.63 -14.59
N TYR A 80 6.64 4.36 -15.44
CA TYR A 80 6.15 5.71 -15.12
C TYR A 80 5.15 5.68 -13.95
N LEU A 81 4.14 4.80 -13.98
CA LEU A 81 3.17 4.68 -12.89
C LEU A 81 3.83 4.29 -11.57
N LEU A 82 4.81 3.40 -11.58
CA LEU A 82 5.54 3.01 -10.37
C LEU A 82 6.30 4.19 -9.76
N MET A 83 7.00 4.98 -10.59
CA MET A 83 7.68 6.19 -10.13
C MET A 83 6.67 7.20 -9.55
N LEU A 84 5.55 7.41 -10.23
CA LEU A 84 4.50 8.31 -9.78
C LEU A 84 3.93 7.87 -8.42
N LEU A 85 3.63 6.58 -8.26
CA LEU A 85 3.13 6.02 -7.01
C LEU A 85 4.13 6.17 -5.88
N GLU A 86 5.39 5.82 -6.12
CA GLU A 86 6.46 5.93 -5.15
C GLU A 86 6.62 7.37 -4.65
N TYR A 87 6.59 8.34 -5.57
CA TYR A 87 6.61 9.76 -5.23
C TYR A 87 5.39 10.17 -4.38
N LEU A 88 4.17 9.86 -4.85
CA LEU A 88 2.95 10.27 -4.16
C LEU A 88 2.81 9.60 -2.78
N GLU A 89 3.19 8.33 -2.64
CA GLU A 89 3.17 7.60 -1.38
C GLU A 89 4.15 8.21 -0.37
N SER A 90 5.40 8.44 -0.78
CA SER A 90 6.41 9.12 0.02
C SER A 90 5.93 10.51 0.45
N TYR A 91 5.37 11.28 -0.47
CA TYR A 91 4.83 12.60 -0.19
C TYR A 91 3.67 12.55 0.82
N ILE A 92 2.72 11.62 0.66
CA ILE A 92 1.60 11.45 1.60
C ILE A 92 2.09 11.08 3.00
N TYR A 93 3.11 10.23 3.11
CA TYR A 93 3.70 9.88 4.40
C TYR A 93 4.23 11.12 5.14
N LYS A 94 4.80 12.08 4.38
CA LYS A 94 5.26 13.37 4.90
C LYS A 94 4.11 14.30 5.30
N VAL A 95 3.12 14.51 4.44
CA VAL A 95 2.05 15.52 4.66
C VAL A 95 0.88 15.03 5.52
N LYS A 96 0.67 13.72 5.59
CA LYS A 96 -0.46 13.09 6.29
C LYS A 96 0.02 11.86 7.09
N PRO A 97 0.91 12.02 8.08
CA PRO A 97 1.49 10.89 8.83
C PRO A 97 0.47 10.09 9.66
N LEU A 98 -0.74 10.62 9.86
CA LEU A 98 -1.83 9.94 10.57
C LEU A 98 -2.74 9.12 9.64
N LEU A 99 -2.55 9.22 8.32
CA LEU A 99 -3.32 8.42 7.37
C LEU A 99 -2.77 6.99 7.35
N ASP A 100 -3.65 6.01 7.61
CA ASP A 100 -3.28 4.61 7.50
C ASP A 100 -3.25 4.20 6.02
N MET A 101 -2.05 4.28 5.44
CA MET A 101 -1.82 3.91 4.05
C MET A 101 -2.15 2.43 3.77
N ASN A 102 -2.01 1.54 4.75
CA ASN A 102 -2.32 0.13 4.55
C ASN A 102 -3.83 -0.07 4.40
N GLU A 103 -4.62 0.57 5.27
CA GLU A 103 -6.09 0.53 5.18
C GLU A 103 -6.57 1.10 3.84
N GLU A 104 -6.01 2.22 3.41
CA GLU A 104 -6.30 2.83 2.12
C GLU A 104 -5.98 1.89 0.95
N MET A 105 -4.80 1.28 0.93
CA MET A 105 -4.42 0.34 -0.13
C MET A 105 -5.26 -0.94 -0.13
N GLU A 106 -5.65 -1.44 1.05
CA GLU A 106 -6.57 -2.57 1.16
C GLU A 106 -7.96 -2.26 0.62
N SER A 107 -8.49 -1.07 0.89
CA SER A 107 -9.77 -0.61 0.35
C SER A 107 -9.70 -0.54 -1.18
N VAL A 108 -8.66 0.09 -1.73
CA VAL A 108 -8.44 0.18 -3.17
C VAL A 108 -8.37 -1.19 -3.83
N MET A 109 -7.68 -2.15 -3.21
CA MET A 109 -7.58 -3.51 -3.73
C MET A 109 -8.93 -4.20 -3.79
N LYS A 110 -9.75 -4.11 -2.74
CA LYS A 110 -11.10 -4.70 -2.70
C LYS A 110 -12.01 -4.10 -3.77
N ASP A 111 -12.01 -2.78 -3.88
CA ASP A 111 -12.83 -2.07 -4.87
C ASP A 111 -12.37 -2.38 -6.30
N PHE A 112 -11.06 -2.41 -6.53
CA PHE A 112 -10.47 -2.79 -7.81
C PHE A 112 -10.87 -4.22 -8.20
N GLU A 113 -10.74 -5.19 -7.30
CA GLU A 113 -11.10 -6.58 -7.57
C GLU A 113 -12.57 -6.72 -7.96
N TRP A 114 -13.45 -5.99 -7.28
CA TRP A 114 -14.87 -5.94 -7.60
C TRP A 114 -15.09 -5.38 -9.02
N HIS A 115 -14.60 -4.17 -9.31
CA HIS A 115 -14.72 -3.53 -10.61
C HIS A 115 -14.09 -4.34 -11.76
N TRP A 116 -12.96 -5.00 -11.48
CA TRP A 116 -12.26 -5.84 -12.45
C TRP A 116 -13.05 -7.11 -12.78
N SER A 117 -13.65 -7.75 -11.76
CA SER A 117 -14.49 -8.95 -11.95
C SER A 117 -15.74 -8.64 -12.78
N GLU A 118 -16.37 -7.50 -12.53
CA GLU A 118 -17.52 -6.99 -13.28
C GLU A 118 -17.10 -6.48 -14.67
N GLY A 119 -15.85 -6.04 -14.83
CA GLY A 119 -15.34 -5.46 -16.08
C GLY A 119 -15.81 -4.02 -16.29
N THR A 120 -16.06 -3.32 -15.20
CA THR A 120 -16.50 -1.92 -15.16
C THR A 120 -15.36 -0.96 -14.77
N PHE A 121 -14.14 -1.48 -14.61
CA PHE A 121 -12.98 -0.67 -14.27
C PHE A 121 -12.65 0.34 -15.39
N ILE A 122 -12.54 1.62 -15.00
CA ILE A 122 -12.34 2.75 -15.90
C ILE A 122 -11.06 2.61 -16.73
N GLY A 123 -11.11 2.97 -18.02
CA GLY A 123 -9.97 2.83 -18.94
C GLY A 123 -9.64 1.39 -19.36
N TRP A 124 -10.37 0.38 -18.85
CA TRP A 124 -10.15 -1.04 -19.15
C TRP A 124 -11.46 -1.78 -19.50
N PRO A 125 -12.16 -1.38 -20.59
CA PRO A 125 -13.38 -2.07 -20.99
C PRO A 125 -13.11 -3.53 -21.33
N LYS A 126 -14.00 -4.44 -20.93
CA LYS A 126 -14.00 -5.83 -21.41
C LYS A 126 -14.14 -5.82 -22.92
N GLU A 127 -13.24 -6.50 -23.62
CA GLU A 127 -13.38 -6.74 -25.05
C GLU A 127 -14.72 -7.43 -25.30
N THR A 128 -15.68 -6.74 -25.92
CA THR A 128 -16.92 -7.31 -26.46
C THR A 128 -16.60 -8.18 -27.67
N THR A 129 -15.73 -9.16 -27.49
CA THR A 129 -15.47 -10.22 -28.46
C THR A 129 -16.59 -11.24 -28.26
N GLY A 130 -17.54 -11.28 -29.19
CA GLY A 130 -18.71 -12.15 -29.10
C GLY A 130 -18.34 -13.56 -28.64
N ALA A 131 -19.00 -14.04 -27.58
CA ALA A 131 -18.78 -15.34 -26.95
C ALA A 131 -18.79 -16.52 -27.95
N LEU A 132 -19.37 -16.34 -29.14
CA LEU A 132 -19.40 -17.30 -30.24
C LEU A 132 -18.05 -17.60 -30.92
N THR A 133 -17.03 -16.75 -30.81
CA THR A 133 -15.80 -16.92 -31.62
C THR A 133 -14.76 -17.85 -30.99
N HIS A 134 -14.86 -18.13 -29.69
CA HIS A 134 -13.79 -18.83 -28.95
C HIS A 134 -14.20 -20.13 -28.26
N ALA A 135 -15.45 -20.27 -27.84
CA ALA A 135 -15.92 -21.48 -27.13
C ALA A 135 -16.59 -22.51 -28.04
N GLY A 136 -16.89 -22.16 -29.30
CA GLY A 136 -17.75 -22.99 -30.13
C GLY A 136 -19.16 -23.13 -29.55
N ALA A 137 -20.04 -23.87 -30.21
CA ALA A 137 -21.37 -24.19 -29.71
C ALA A 137 -21.60 -25.70 -29.87
N HIS A 138 -22.08 -26.35 -28.82
CA HIS A 138 -22.38 -27.78 -28.87
C HIS A 138 -23.41 -28.07 -29.97
N LEU A 139 -23.20 -29.16 -30.69
CA LEU A 139 -24.11 -29.67 -31.70
C LEU A 139 -24.49 -31.09 -31.29
N ASP A 140 -25.78 -31.33 -31.12
CA ASP A 140 -26.26 -32.68 -30.91
C ASP A 140 -26.17 -33.49 -32.22
N LEU A 141 -25.39 -34.57 -32.18
CA LEU A 141 -25.15 -35.46 -33.31
C LEU A 141 -26.20 -36.57 -33.42
N SER A 142 -27.06 -36.75 -32.41
CA SER A 142 -28.09 -37.79 -32.38
C SER A 142 -29.03 -37.70 -33.59
N ALA A 143 -29.37 -36.46 -33.99
CA ALA A 143 -30.30 -36.12 -35.06
C ALA A 143 -29.79 -36.38 -36.49
N PHE A 144 -28.49 -36.65 -36.68
CA PHE A 144 -27.88 -36.77 -38.00
C PHE A 144 -27.59 -38.23 -38.35
N SER A 145 -28.02 -38.71 -39.51
CA SER A 145 -27.84 -40.10 -39.95
C SER A 145 -26.52 -40.34 -40.70
N SER A 146 -25.93 -39.28 -41.24
CA SER A 146 -24.73 -39.34 -42.08
C SER A 146 -23.88 -38.06 -41.95
N TRP A 147 -22.61 -38.11 -42.38
CA TRP A 147 -21.73 -36.94 -42.35
C TRP A 147 -22.07 -35.94 -43.47
N GLU A 148 -22.73 -36.38 -44.54
CA GLU A 148 -23.23 -35.56 -45.63
C GLU A 148 -24.32 -34.58 -45.15
N GLU A 149 -25.18 -35.01 -44.23
CA GLU A 149 -26.16 -34.13 -43.59
C GLU A 149 -25.47 -33.06 -42.72
N LEU A 150 -24.40 -33.41 -42.02
CA LEU A 150 -23.59 -32.45 -41.26
C LEU A 150 -22.86 -31.45 -42.17
N ALA A 151 -22.37 -31.91 -43.33
CA ALA A 151 -21.76 -31.06 -44.35
C ALA A 151 -22.72 -29.96 -44.83
N SER A 152 -24.02 -30.26 -44.93
CA SER A 152 -25.04 -29.29 -45.34
C SER A 152 -25.23 -28.12 -44.37
N LEU A 153 -24.81 -28.25 -43.09
CA LEU A 153 -24.85 -27.19 -42.08
C LEU A 153 -23.86 -26.05 -42.33
N GLY A 154 -22.90 -26.26 -43.24
CA GLY A 154 -21.92 -25.26 -43.62
C GLY A 154 -20.68 -25.19 -42.72
N LEU A 155 -19.68 -24.49 -43.23
CA LEU A 155 -18.33 -24.49 -42.68
C LEU A 155 -18.25 -23.90 -41.26
N ASP A 156 -19.04 -22.86 -40.98
CA ASP A 156 -19.01 -22.15 -39.71
C ASP A 156 -19.65 -22.93 -38.57
N ARG A 157 -20.76 -23.64 -38.83
CA ARG A 157 -21.43 -24.47 -37.82
C ARG A 157 -20.55 -25.67 -37.44
N LEU A 158 -19.93 -26.32 -38.43
CA LEU A 158 -18.99 -27.42 -38.20
C LEU A 158 -17.75 -26.98 -37.43
N LYS A 159 -17.19 -25.81 -37.77
CA LYS A 159 -16.06 -25.22 -37.04
C LYS A 159 -16.44 -24.95 -35.59
N SER A 160 -17.62 -24.36 -35.35
CA SER A 160 -18.12 -24.06 -34.02
C SER A 160 -18.31 -25.33 -33.17
N ALA A 161 -18.88 -26.39 -33.74
CA ALA A 161 -19.07 -27.66 -33.03
C ALA A 161 -17.74 -28.39 -32.74
N LEU A 162 -16.81 -28.43 -33.69
CA LEU A 162 -15.47 -28.99 -33.48
C LEU A 162 -14.67 -28.21 -32.42
N MET A 163 -14.82 -26.88 -32.37
CA MET A 163 -14.20 -26.04 -31.33
C MET A 163 -14.78 -26.33 -29.95
N ALA A 164 -16.10 -26.55 -29.84
CA ALA A 164 -16.75 -26.89 -28.58
C ALA A 164 -16.25 -28.22 -27.99
N LEU A 165 -15.86 -29.17 -28.86
CA LEU A 165 -15.27 -30.47 -28.48
C LEU A 165 -13.74 -30.45 -28.37
N GLY A 166 -13.08 -29.31 -28.61
CA GLY A 166 -11.61 -29.19 -28.58
C GLY A 166 -10.88 -29.91 -29.72
N LEU A 167 -11.58 -30.26 -30.80
CA LEU A 167 -11.05 -31.02 -31.94
C LEU A 167 -10.41 -30.10 -32.99
N LYS A 168 -9.54 -30.68 -33.82
CA LYS A 168 -8.94 -29.96 -34.95
C LYS A 168 -10.03 -29.44 -35.90
N CYS A 169 -9.91 -28.18 -36.32
CA CYS A 169 -10.86 -27.50 -37.20
C CYS A 169 -10.35 -27.29 -38.64
N GLY A 170 -9.18 -27.83 -38.99
CA GLY A 170 -8.58 -27.72 -40.33
C GLY A 170 -9.11 -28.76 -41.32
N GLY A 171 -8.93 -28.49 -42.61
CA GLY A 171 -9.36 -29.37 -43.71
C GLY A 171 -10.57 -28.84 -44.49
N THR A 172 -10.98 -29.62 -45.49
CA THR A 172 -12.19 -29.37 -46.30
C THR A 172 -13.46 -29.50 -45.47
N LEU A 173 -14.58 -29.05 -46.01
CA LEU A 173 -15.89 -29.15 -45.37
C LEU A 173 -16.26 -30.62 -45.08
N GLU A 174 -15.99 -31.55 -46.00
CA GLU A 174 -16.23 -32.98 -45.78
C GLU A 174 -15.37 -33.54 -44.64
N GLN A 175 -14.08 -33.19 -44.62
CA GLN A 175 -13.14 -33.66 -43.59
C GLN A 175 -13.55 -33.18 -42.18
N ARG A 176 -14.14 -32.00 -42.07
CA ARG A 176 -14.68 -31.48 -40.80
C ARG A 176 -15.95 -32.23 -40.39
N ALA A 177 -16.85 -32.45 -41.33
CA ALA A 177 -18.09 -33.19 -41.09
C ALA A 177 -17.82 -34.65 -40.67
N GLN A 178 -16.91 -35.34 -41.37
CA GLN A 178 -16.48 -36.70 -41.03
C GLN A 178 -15.84 -36.77 -39.64
N ARG A 179 -14.96 -35.82 -39.30
CA ARG A 179 -14.32 -35.74 -37.97
C ARG A 179 -15.33 -35.49 -36.85
N LEU A 180 -16.32 -34.62 -37.09
CA LEU A 180 -17.37 -34.36 -36.12
C LEU A 180 -18.32 -35.57 -36.00
N PHE A 181 -18.63 -36.25 -37.10
CA PHE A 181 -19.47 -37.45 -37.09
C PHE A 181 -18.79 -38.62 -36.39
N SER A 182 -17.46 -38.76 -36.49
CA SER A 182 -16.71 -39.82 -35.80
C SER A 182 -16.76 -39.75 -34.28
N THR A 183 -17.18 -38.62 -33.71
CA THR A 183 -17.38 -38.49 -32.26
C THR A 183 -18.81 -38.81 -31.81
N LYS A 184 -19.70 -39.19 -32.74
CA LYS A 184 -21.09 -39.53 -32.42
C LYS A 184 -21.14 -40.80 -31.57
N GLY A 185 -21.67 -40.67 -30.34
CA GLY A 185 -21.87 -41.79 -29.42
C GLY A 185 -20.63 -42.25 -28.65
N LEU A 186 -19.52 -41.51 -28.76
CA LEU A 186 -18.30 -41.73 -27.97
C LEU A 186 -18.17 -40.66 -26.87
N GLN A 187 -17.62 -41.04 -25.73
CA GLN A 187 -17.22 -40.08 -24.69
C GLN A 187 -15.88 -39.46 -25.05
N LEU A 188 -15.58 -38.27 -24.49
CA LEU A 188 -14.39 -37.49 -24.87
C LEU A 188 -13.08 -38.24 -24.58
N GLU A 189 -13.10 -39.14 -23.59
CA GLU A 189 -11.95 -39.93 -23.13
C GLU A 189 -11.61 -41.10 -24.06
N ASP A 190 -12.58 -41.57 -24.86
CA ASP A 190 -12.43 -42.69 -25.80
C ASP A 190 -11.95 -42.23 -27.19
N LEU A 191 -11.81 -40.92 -27.40
CA LEU A 191 -11.36 -40.34 -28.67
C LEU A 191 -9.85 -40.40 -28.81
N ASP A 192 -9.38 -40.68 -30.03
CA ASP A 192 -7.95 -40.67 -30.33
C ASP A 192 -7.32 -39.30 -29.97
N PRO A 193 -6.29 -39.27 -29.08
CA PRO A 193 -5.56 -38.07 -28.71
C PRO A 193 -5.04 -37.26 -29.91
N SER A 194 -4.83 -37.89 -31.06
CA SER A 194 -4.40 -37.23 -32.30
C SER A 194 -5.44 -36.29 -32.91
N LEU A 195 -6.73 -36.45 -32.58
CA LEU A 195 -7.84 -35.65 -33.12
C LEU A 195 -8.00 -34.31 -32.40
N PHE A 196 -7.49 -34.20 -31.17
CA PHE A 196 -7.53 -32.98 -30.38
C PHE A 196 -6.58 -31.92 -30.94
N ALA A 197 -7.02 -30.67 -30.87
CA ALA A 197 -6.15 -29.55 -31.18
C ALA A 197 -5.08 -29.44 -30.07
N LYS A 198 -3.80 -29.45 -30.45
CA LYS A 198 -2.74 -29.02 -29.53
C LYS A 198 -3.10 -27.62 -29.02
N SER A 199 -2.94 -27.37 -27.72
CA SER A 199 -3.17 -26.04 -27.15
C SER A 199 -2.42 -25.01 -27.99
N LYS A 200 -3.15 -24.02 -28.52
CA LYS A 200 -2.52 -22.98 -29.34
C LYS A 200 -1.44 -22.29 -28.48
N PRO A 201 -0.20 -22.13 -28.98
CA PRO A 201 0.86 -21.41 -28.25
C PRO A 201 0.48 -19.97 -27.85
N GLY A 202 -0.62 -19.42 -28.40
CA GLY A 202 -1.18 -18.12 -28.01
C GLY A 202 -2.07 -18.10 -26.75
N LYS A 203 -2.53 -19.24 -26.21
CA LYS A 203 -3.40 -19.23 -25.00
C LYS A 203 -2.62 -18.83 -23.74
N THR A 204 -1.38 -19.30 -23.61
CA THR A 204 -0.47 -18.90 -22.52
C THR A 204 -0.04 -17.44 -22.64
N GLY A 205 0.21 -16.95 -23.87
CA GLY A 205 0.50 -15.54 -24.14
C GLY A 205 -0.66 -14.63 -23.74
N LYS A 206 -1.89 -14.96 -24.16
CA LYS A 206 -3.09 -14.18 -23.80
C LYS A 206 -3.33 -14.11 -22.28
N ASN A 207 -3.04 -15.19 -21.54
CA ASN A 207 -3.16 -15.18 -20.08
C ASN A 207 -2.09 -14.28 -19.45
N ARG A 208 -0.85 -14.36 -19.92
CA ARG A 208 0.25 -13.49 -19.45
C ARG A 208 -0.02 -12.02 -19.76
N ASP A 209 -0.60 -11.72 -20.93
CA ASP A 209 -0.97 -10.35 -21.30
C ASP A 209 -2.12 -9.83 -20.44
N MET A 210 -3.10 -10.66 -20.13
CA MET A 210 -4.21 -10.31 -19.23
C MET A 210 -3.70 -10.02 -17.82
N GLU A 211 -2.80 -10.86 -17.29
CA GLU A 211 -2.17 -10.64 -15.98
C GLU A 211 -1.34 -9.35 -15.98
N ARG A 212 -0.56 -9.11 -17.04
CA ARG A 212 0.19 -7.87 -17.22
C ARG A 212 -0.73 -6.65 -17.24
N GLN A 213 -1.86 -6.72 -17.94
CA GLN A 213 -2.85 -5.65 -18.01
C GLN A 213 -3.52 -5.41 -16.66
N LYS A 214 -3.92 -6.49 -15.95
CA LYS A 214 -4.46 -6.40 -14.60
C LYS A 214 -3.49 -5.71 -13.65
N GLY A 215 -2.20 -6.06 -13.73
CA GLY A 215 -1.15 -5.43 -12.92
C GLY A 215 -1.02 -3.92 -13.20
N ILE A 216 -1.13 -3.48 -14.45
CA ILE A 216 -1.10 -2.03 -14.77
C ILE A 216 -2.38 -1.33 -14.28
N ALA A 217 -3.54 -1.96 -14.48
CA ALA A 217 -4.82 -1.42 -14.04
C ALA A 217 -4.87 -1.24 -12.50
N MET A 218 -4.26 -2.16 -11.74
CA MET A 218 -4.14 -2.05 -10.29
C MET A 218 -3.27 -0.85 -9.87
N LEU A 219 -2.16 -0.60 -10.57
CA LEU A 219 -1.35 0.61 -10.32
C LEU A 219 -2.13 1.88 -10.61
N GLU A 220 -2.92 1.92 -11.69
CA GLU A 220 -3.81 3.06 -11.97
C GLU A 220 -4.83 3.26 -10.85
N ALA A 221 -5.43 2.18 -10.33
CA ALA A 221 -6.36 2.25 -9.19
C ALA A 221 -5.72 2.91 -7.95
N GLN A 222 -4.48 2.52 -7.63
CA GLN A 222 -3.72 3.15 -6.56
C GLN A 222 -3.45 4.63 -6.85
N CYS A 223 -3.03 4.98 -8.07
CA CYS A 223 -2.79 6.37 -8.45
C CYS A 223 -4.04 7.23 -8.30
N TYR A 224 -5.21 6.74 -8.74
CA TYR A 224 -6.47 7.46 -8.57
C TYR A 224 -6.73 7.78 -7.09
N ARG A 225 -6.49 6.82 -6.19
CA ARG A 225 -6.68 7.04 -4.76
C ARG A 225 -5.69 8.05 -4.18
N LEU A 226 -4.39 7.89 -4.45
CA LEU A 226 -3.37 8.80 -3.92
C LEU A 226 -3.57 10.23 -4.44
N THR A 227 -3.92 10.38 -5.71
CA THR A 227 -4.19 11.69 -6.30
C THR A 227 -5.48 12.33 -5.78
N GLU A 228 -6.48 11.55 -5.38
CA GLU A 228 -7.67 12.03 -4.67
C GLU A 228 -7.31 12.53 -3.26
N VAL A 229 -6.51 11.75 -2.52
CA VAL A 229 -6.00 12.13 -1.19
C VAL A 229 -5.21 13.45 -1.25
N LEU A 230 -4.49 13.70 -2.34
CA LEU A 230 -3.67 14.90 -2.58
C LEU A 230 -4.37 15.97 -3.44
N SER A 231 -5.70 15.95 -3.53
CA SER A 231 -6.47 16.88 -4.38
C SER A 231 -6.19 18.36 -4.09
N GLU A 232 -6.00 18.73 -2.82
CA GLU A 232 -5.66 20.10 -2.42
C GLU A 232 -4.28 20.53 -2.93
N GLN A 233 -3.24 19.71 -2.67
CA GLN A 233 -1.86 19.98 -3.10
C GLN A 233 -1.76 20.02 -4.63
N ARG A 234 -2.51 19.17 -5.32
CA ARG A 234 -2.57 19.14 -6.79
C ARG A 234 -3.12 20.45 -7.37
N LEU A 235 -4.22 20.96 -6.80
CA LEU A 235 -4.79 22.23 -7.20
C LEU A 235 -3.83 23.39 -6.89
N ALA A 236 -3.22 23.40 -5.71
CA ALA A 236 -2.25 24.40 -5.29
C ALA A 236 -1.03 24.44 -6.22
N THR A 237 -0.51 23.27 -6.61
CA THR A 237 0.64 23.13 -7.53
C THR A 237 0.31 23.71 -8.90
N ARG A 238 -0.84 23.34 -9.47
CA ARG A 238 -1.29 23.85 -10.77
C ARG A 238 -1.43 25.38 -10.76
N GLU A 239 -2.05 25.93 -9.72
CA GLU A 239 -2.21 27.37 -9.57
C GLU A 239 -0.84 28.06 -9.43
N ASN A 240 0.08 27.49 -8.65
CA ASN A 240 1.43 28.01 -8.47
C ASN A 240 2.20 28.10 -9.80
N VAL A 241 2.18 27.01 -10.58
CA VAL A 241 2.82 26.95 -11.89
C VAL A 241 2.18 27.93 -12.87
N GLN A 242 0.85 28.06 -12.86
CA GLN A 242 0.15 29.06 -13.67
C GLN A 242 0.57 30.50 -13.30
N ARG A 243 0.69 30.80 -12.00
CA ARG A 243 1.19 32.09 -11.51
C ARG A 243 2.62 32.35 -11.96
N LYS A 244 3.54 31.37 -11.78
CA LYS A 244 4.94 31.47 -12.20
C LYS A 244 5.10 31.63 -13.72
N GLN A 245 4.19 31.07 -14.53
CA GLN A 245 4.21 31.24 -16.00
C GLN A 245 3.67 32.59 -16.48
N ALA A 246 2.80 33.24 -15.73
CA ALA A 246 2.25 34.54 -16.09
C ALA A 246 3.19 35.73 -15.77
N ARG A 247 4.24 35.49 -14.97
CA ARG A 247 5.25 36.49 -14.60
C ARG A 247 6.19 36.83 -15.76
N THR A 248 6.62 38.08 -15.83
CA THR A 248 7.68 38.52 -16.75
C THR A 248 9.06 38.04 -16.24
N GLY A 249 10.11 38.09 -17.08
CA GLY A 249 11.42 37.50 -16.76
C GLY A 249 12.04 38.01 -15.45
N GLU A 250 12.00 39.33 -15.21
CA GLU A 250 12.50 39.95 -13.97
C GLU A 250 11.67 39.54 -12.74
N GLU A 251 10.34 39.50 -12.85
CA GLU A 251 9.44 39.07 -11.76
C GLU A 251 9.55 37.57 -11.44
N ARG A 252 10.08 36.76 -12.36
CA ARG A 252 10.33 35.33 -12.16
C ARG A 252 11.63 35.13 -11.39
N GLU A 253 12.68 35.85 -11.77
CA GLU A 253 13.98 35.86 -11.08
C GLU A 253 13.80 36.41 -9.66
N GLU A 254 13.10 37.54 -9.45
CA GLU A 254 12.77 38.05 -8.11
C GLU A 254 11.97 37.07 -7.25
N SER A 255 11.13 36.22 -7.85
CA SER A 255 10.32 35.27 -7.08
C SER A 255 11.00 33.95 -6.77
N ASP A 256 11.97 33.56 -7.60
CA ASP A 256 12.85 32.45 -7.29
C ASP A 256 13.89 32.96 -6.27
N ASP A 257 14.39 34.20 -6.39
CA ASP A 257 15.21 34.88 -5.37
C ASP A 257 14.44 35.12 -4.06
N GLU A 258 13.16 35.53 -4.03
CA GLU A 258 12.38 35.61 -2.78
C GLU A 258 12.24 34.22 -2.11
N ASN A 259 12.20 33.14 -2.90
CA ASN A 259 12.20 31.77 -2.39
C ASN A 259 13.59 31.33 -1.88
N TYR A 260 14.68 31.97 -2.33
CA TYR A 260 16.05 31.79 -1.83
C TYR A 260 16.41 32.78 -0.69
N GLU A 261 15.85 33.99 -0.68
CA GLU A 261 16.11 35.09 0.26
C GLU A 261 15.24 35.01 1.53
N GLU A 262 14.09 34.32 1.50
CA GLU A 262 13.40 33.86 2.72
C GLU A 262 14.24 32.83 3.50
N GLU A 263 15.29 32.23 2.90
CA GLU A 263 16.14 31.22 3.53
C GLU A 263 17.57 31.71 3.91
N ASP A 264 18.04 32.86 3.41
CA ASP A 264 19.44 33.31 3.62
C ASP A 264 19.60 34.81 4.00
N SER A 265 18.55 35.46 4.54
CA SER A 265 18.66 36.85 5.07
C SER A 265 18.91 36.90 6.58
N ASP A 266 20.11 36.47 6.99
CA ASP A 266 20.75 36.96 8.22
C ASP A 266 21.42 38.32 7.93
N ASP A 267 20.68 39.43 8.14
CA ASP A 267 21.08 40.69 8.82
C ASP A 267 20.11 41.82 8.43
N ASP A 268 19.22 42.21 9.35
CA ASP A 268 19.21 43.55 9.96
C ASP A 268 17.89 43.82 10.70
N GLU A 269 18.03 44.39 11.89
CA GLU A 269 17.00 44.75 12.86
C GLU A 269 15.81 45.55 12.27
N GLU A 270 14.62 44.95 12.10
CA GLU A 270 13.29 45.57 12.33
C GLU A 270 12.12 44.62 11.97
N ASP A 271 11.66 43.84 12.95
CA ASP A 271 10.24 43.62 13.28
C ASP A 271 10.07 42.36 14.14
N ILE A 272 10.13 42.52 15.47
CA ILE A 272 9.75 41.44 16.40
C ILE A 272 8.24 41.17 16.22
N PRO A 273 7.81 40.01 15.69
CA PRO A 273 6.40 39.77 15.40
C PRO A 273 5.58 39.74 16.69
N TYR A 274 4.45 40.46 16.69
CA TYR A 274 3.55 40.54 17.85
C TYR A 274 3.08 39.13 18.27
N ASN A 275 3.59 38.64 19.42
CA ASN A 275 3.29 37.32 20.01
C ASN A 275 2.40 37.47 21.28
N PRO A 276 1.13 37.85 21.14
CA PRO A 276 0.24 38.14 22.27
C PRO A 276 -0.09 36.90 23.13
N LYS A 277 0.21 35.69 22.64
CA LYS A 277 -0.05 34.43 23.34
C LYS A 277 1.20 33.79 23.94
N ASN A 278 2.38 34.43 23.84
CA ASN A 278 3.67 33.91 24.32
C ASN A 278 3.87 32.42 23.97
N LEU A 279 3.50 32.06 22.73
CA LEU A 279 3.72 30.73 22.20
C LEU A 279 5.23 30.54 21.96
N PRO A 280 5.77 29.33 22.19
CA PRO A 280 7.15 29.04 21.81
C PRO A 280 7.38 29.41 20.35
N LEU A 281 8.52 30.04 20.07
CA LEU A 281 8.88 30.42 18.71
C LEU A 281 9.37 29.16 17.98
N GLY A 282 9.00 29.02 16.72
CA GLY A 282 9.60 28.03 15.85
C GLY A 282 11.02 28.44 15.46
N TRP A 283 11.66 27.63 14.63
CA TRP A 283 12.98 27.93 14.05
C TRP A 283 12.98 29.18 13.15
N ASP A 284 11.82 29.54 12.59
CA ASP A 284 11.53 30.78 11.83
C ASP A 284 11.36 32.04 12.73
N GLY A 285 11.60 31.94 14.05
CA GLY A 285 11.43 33.07 14.98
C GLY A 285 9.99 33.56 15.18
N LYS A 286 9.03 33.03 14.41
CA LYS A 286 7.59 33.30 14.50
C LYS A 286 6.89 32.36 15.51
N PRO A 287 5.79 32.80 16.15
CA PRO A 287 5.06 31.95 17.11
C PRO A 287 4.47 30.72 16.44
N ILE A 288 4.73 29.51 16.96
CA ILE A 288 4.21 28.27 16.38
C ILE A 288 2.67 28.29 16.28
N PRO A 289 2.07 27.70 15.23
CA PRO A 289 0.63 27.61 15.09
C PRO A 289 -0.04 26.99 16.33
N TYR A 290 -1.14 27.59 16.78
CA TYR A 290 -1.79 27.21 18.04
C TYR A 290 -2.32 25.75 18.07
N TRP A 291 -2.63 25.17 16.92
CA TRP A 291 -3.03 23.76 16.82
C TRP A 291 -1.86 22.82 17.07
N LEU A 292 -0.65 23.15 16.55
CA LEU A 292 0.58 22.40 16.76
C LEU A 292 1.01 22.45 18.24
N TYR A 293 0.87 23.64 18.85
CA TYR A 293 1.07 23.84 20.29
C TYR A 293 0.17 22.94 21.16
N ARG A 294 -1.10 22.76 20.76
CA ARG A 294 -2.04 21.86 21.46
C ARG A 294 -1.82 20.38 21.14
N LEU A 295 -1.47 20.06 19.89
CA LEU A 295 -1.22 18.67 19.45
C LEU A 295 -0.05 18.04 20.20
N HIS A 296 1.06 18.76 20.34
CA HIS A 296 2.25 18.28 21.05
C HIS A 296 2.19 18.49 22.57
N GLY A 297 1.05 18.95 23.11
CA GLY A 297 0.83 19.13 24.54
C GLY A 297 1.70 20.22 25.19
N LEU A 298 2.30 21.13 24.40
CA LEU A 298 3.16 22.22 24.85
C LEU A 298 2.40 23.26 25.71
N ASN A 299 1.06 23.19 25.71
CA ASN A 299 0.15 23.96 26.55
C ASN A 299 0.04 23.47 28.00
N ILE A 300 0.67 22.34 28.33
CA ILE A 300 0.64 21.75 29.67
C ILE A 300 2.04 21.88 30.27
N SER A 301 2.17 22.63 31.36
CA SER A 301 3.43 22.81 32.08
C SER A 301 3.58 21.81 33.22
N TYR A 302 4.75 21.18 33.33
CA TYR A 302 5.12 20.26 34.40
C TYR A 302 6.32 20.82 35.17
N THR A 303 6.24 20.89 36.49
CA THR A 303 7.34 21.33 37.35
C THR A 303 8.12 20.13 37.87
N CYS A 304 9.46 20.15 37.76
CA CYS A 304 10.32 19.12 38.36
C CYS A 304 10.91 19.60 39.68
N GLU A 305 10.53 18.97 40.79
CA GLU A 305 11.02 19.30 42.13
C GLU A 305 12.50 18.97 42.35
N ILE A 306 13.03 18.02 41.57
CA ILE A 306 14.43 17.56 41.69
C ILE A 306 15.38 18.53 40.98
N CYS A 307 14.95 19.15 39.90
CA CYS A 307 15.71 20.15 39.15
C CYS A 307 15.51 21.58 39.71
N GLY A 308 15.17 21.72 41.00
CA GLY A 308 14.94 23.03 41.62
C GLY A 308 13.65 23.73 41.14
N ASN A 309 12.55 22.99 41.00
CA ASN A 309 11.25 23.46 40.52
C ASN A 309 11.26 24.03 39.08
N PHE A 310 12.20 23.58 38.24
CA PHE A 310 12.23 23.96 36.84
C PHE A 310 10.96 23.50 36.10
N THR A 311 10.37 24.39 35.31
CA THR A 311 9.10 24.14 34.61
C THR A 311 9.36 23.74 33.16
N TYR A 312 8.92 22.55 32.78
CA TYR A 312 8.99 22.02 31.43
C TYR A 312 7.64 22.17 30.72
N ARG A 313 7.65 22.60 29.45
CA ARG A 313 6.44 22.67 28.62
C ARG A 313 6.28 21.38 27.82
N GLY A 314 5.21 20.65 28.11
CA GLY A 314 4.81 19.45 27.40
C GLY A 314 5.34 18.13 28.01
N PRO A 315 4.57 17.03 27.86
CA PRO A 315 4.93 15.74 28.45
C PRO A 315 6.24 15.16 27.91
N LYS A 316 6.53 15.33 26.61
CA LYS A 316 7.73 14.79 25.95
C LYS A 316 9.02 15.49 26.43
N ALA A 317 8.97 16.80 26.68
CA ALA A 317 10.07 17.55 27.29
C ALA A 317 10.28 17.15 28.76
N PHE A 318 9.18 16.99 29.51
CA PHE A 318 9.22 16.51 30.88
C PHE A 318 9.67 15.04 30.98
N GLN A 319 9.47 14.18 29.99
CA GLN A 319 10.01 12.82 30.05
C GLN A 319 11.50 12.77 29.71
N ARG A 320 11.95 13.54 28.72
CA ARG A 320 13.37 13.61 28.34
C ARG A 320 14.27 14.18 29.43
N HIS A 321 13.80 15.17 30.20
CA HIS A 321 14.63 15.75 31.27
C HIS A 321 14.99 14.73 32.36
N PHE A 322 14.19 13.66 32.57
CA PHE A 322 14.55 12.59 33.50
C PHE A 322 15.77 11.79 33.03
N ALA A 323 15.88 11.52 31.73
CA ALA A 323 17.06 10.83 31.17
C ALA A 323 18.34 11.66 31.36
N VAL A 324 18.24 12.98 31.21
CA VAL A 324 19.35 13.92 31.37
C VAL A 324 19.69 14.14 32.85
N SER A 325 18.68 14.30 33.71
CA SER A 325 18.86 14.60 35.14
C SER A 325 19.37 13.39 35.95
N ILE A 326 18.98 12.17 35.57
CA ILE A 326 19.53 10.92 36.14
C ILE A 326 21.02 10.77 35.79
N SER A 327 21.41 11.14 34.56
CA SER A 327 22.80 11.05 34.10
C SER A 327 23.73 12.09 34.75
N ILE A 328 23.18 13.22 35.20
CA ILE A 328 23.94 14.34 35.80
C ILE A 328 24.05 14.22 37.34
N TYR A 329 22.97 13.84 38.04
CA TYR A 329 22.99 13.76 39.51
C TYR A 329 23.48 12.42 40.07
N PHE A 330 23.49 11.34 39.28
CA PHE A 330 24.02 10.03 39.67
C PHE A 330 25.07 9.53 38.66
N PRO A 331 26.29 10.13 38.64
CA PRO A 331 27.37 9.66 37.78
C PRO A 331 27.96 8.30 38.21
N TYR A 332 27.63 7.81 39.41
CA TYR A 332 28.00 6.49 39.91
C TYR A 332 26.76 5.71 40.36
N ASN A 333 26.03 5.15 39.39
CA ASN A 333 25.22 3.96 39.65
C ASN A 333 25.20 3.01 38.45
N HIS A 334 26.32 2.95 37.73
CA HIS A 334 26.56 1.96 36.69
C HIS A 334 27.32 0.73 37.23
N GLU A 335 27.09 0.37 38.50
CA GLU A 335 27.49 -0.93 39.07
C GLU A 335 26.35 -1.58 39.88
N ILE A 336 25.11 -1.46 39.40
CA ILE A 336 24.16 -2.55 39.66
C ILE A 336 24.33 -3.53 38.50
N SER A 337 25.40 -4.32 38.63
CA SER A 337 25.78 -5.36 37.70
C SER A 337 24.53 -6.14 37.26
N PHE A 338 24.49 -6.51 35.99
CA PHE A 338 23.48 -7.35 35.35
C PHE A 338 23.07 -8.57 36.21
N THR A 339 23.95 -8.99 37.13
CA THR A 339 23.69 -9.97 38.19
C THR A 339 22.60 -9.57 39.19
N VAL A 340 22.48 -8.32 39.64
CA VAL A 340 21.45 -7.88 40.61
C VAL A 340 20.09 -7.75 39.94
N LEU A 341 20.03 -7.30 38.68
CA LEU A 341 18.80 -7.30 37.89
C LEU A 341 18.34 -8.74 37.60
N MET A 342 19.27 -9.65 37.29
CA MET A 342 19.00 -11.09 37.22
C MET A 342 18.58 -11.68 38.56
N PHE A 343 19.18 -11.29 39.69
CA PHE A 343 18.82 -11.78 41.02
C PHE A 343 17.44 -11.28 41.46
N LEU A 344 17.07 -10.04 41.16
CA LEU A 344 15.74 -9.49 41.42
C LEU A 344 14.69 -10.13 40.49
N TYR A 345 15.01 -10.35 39.21
CA TYR A 345 14.14 -11.06 38.28
C TYR A 345 13.97 -12.54 38.67
N LEU A 346 15.03 -13.21 39.11
CA LEU A 346 14.98 -14.59 39.61
C LEU A 346 14.35 -14.71 41.01
N SER A 347 14.45 -13.71 41.88
CA SER A 347 13.85 -13.77 43.22
C SER A 347 12.39 -13.32 43.26
N LEU A 348 11.96 -12.42 42.36
CA LEU A 348 10.59 -11.92 42.32
C LEU A 348 9.74 -12.60 41.25
N PHE A 349 10.26 -12.84 40.04
CA PHE A 349 9.46 -13.39 38.93
C PHE A 349 9.56 -14.90 38.78
N PHE A 350 10.67 -15.53 39.16
CA PHE A 350 10.80 -17.00 39.13
C PHE A 350 9.82 -17.72 40.07
N PRO A 351 9.58 -17.31 41.33
CA PRO A 351 8.58 -17.98 42.17
C PRO A 351 7.15 -17.75 41.65
N ILE A 352 6.86 -16.61 41.02
CA ILE A 352 5.55 -16.34 40.40
C ILE A 352 5.33 -17.22 39.18
N TYR A 353 6.32 -17.31 38.28
CA TYR A 353 6.25 -18.20 37.11
C TYR A 353 6.23 -19.68 37.50
N PHE A 354 6.98 -20.07 38.54
CA PHE A 354 6.97 -21.43 39.07
C PHE A 354 5.61 -21.76 39.70
N LEU A 355 5.01 -20.85 40.48
CA LEU A 355 3.66 -21.04 41.02
C LEU A 355 2.60 -21.09 39.93
N LEU A 356 2.72 -20.30 38.87
CA LEU A 356 1.83 -20.35 37.70
C LEU A 356 1.97 -21.66 36.93
N LEU A 357 3.20 -22.13 36.70
CA LEU A 357 3.48 -23.43 36.05
C LEU A 357 3.01 -24.61 36.89
N VAL A 358 3.23 -24.58 38.20
CA VAL A 358 2.74 -25.60 39.13
C VAL A 358 1.21 -25.57 39.19
N SER A 359 0.59 -24.40 39.22
CA SER A 359 -0.87 -24.26 39.15
C SER A 359 -1.44 -24.81 37.83
N LEU A 360 -0.84 -24.47 36.69
CA LEU A 360 -1.21 -25.00 35.37
C LEU A 360 -0.99 -26.52 35.29
N PHE A 361 0.09 -27.04 35.89
CA PHE A 361 0.36 -28.48 35.95
C PHE A 361 -0.66 -29.22 36.81
N PHE A 362 -1.04 -28.69 37.97
CA PHE A 362 -2.13 -29.24 38.79
C PHE A 362 -3.49 -29.11 38.10
N PHE A 363 -3.72 -28.04 37.34
CA PHE A 363 -4.94 -27.90 36.54
C PHE A 363 -5.00 -28.94 35.42
N MET A 364 -3.89 -29.18 34.74
CA MET A 364 -3.75 -30.23 33.71
C MET A 364 -3.88 -31.63 34.32
N LEU A 365 -3.28 -31.90 35.48
CA LEU A 365 -3.46 -33.16 36.19
C LEU A 365 -4.89 -33.37 36.66
N LYS A 366 -5.58 -32.32 37.13
CA LYS A 366 -6.99 -32.38 37.50
C LYS A 366 -7.87 -32.60 36.28
N TYR A 367 -7.55 -31.98 35.16
CA TYR A 367 -8.23 -32.18 33.88
C TYR A 367 -8.04 -33.61 33.35
N ILE A 368 -6.81 -34.13 33.41
CA ILE A 368 -6.50 -35.53 33.04
C ILE A 368 -7.18 -36.50 34.01
N TYR A 369 -7.19 -36.23 35.31
CA TYR A 369 -7.87 -37.06 36.31
C TYR A 369 -9.39 -37.07 36.07
N ILE A 370 -10.00 -35.92 35.76
CA ILE A 370 -11.42 -35.84 35.39
C ILE A 370 -11.66 -36.67 34.12
N LEU A 371 -10.87 -36.49 33.07
CA LEU A 371 -10.99 -37.26 31.82
C LEU A 371 -10.83 -38.77 32.04
N VAL A 372 -9.86 -39.19 32.85
CA VAL A 372 -9.63 -40.61 33.15
C VAL A 372 -10.74 -41.18 34.03
N HIS A 373 -11.25 -40.42 35.01
CA HIS A 373 -12.36 -40.84 35.85
C HIS A 373 -13.70 -40.88 35.07
N GLU A 374 -13.92 -39.96 34.14
CA GLU A 374 -15.08 -40.00 33.23
C GLU A 374 -14.99 -41.21 32.30
N LYS A 375 -13.80 -41.50 31.77
CA LYS A 375 -13.55 -42.67 30.91
C LYS A 375 -13.69 -43.99 31.66
N LEU A 376 -13.22 -44.08 32.90
CA LEU A 376 -13.40 -45.24 33.78
C LEU A 376 -14.87 -45.40 34.21
N ASN A 377 -15.60 -44.32 34.46
CA ASN A 377 -17.05 -44.38 34.71
C ASN A 377 -17.82 -44.82 33.47
N LEU A 378 -17.42 -44.41 32.27
CA LEU A 378 -17.99 -44.88 31.00
C LEU A 378 -17.70 -46.37 30.75
N GLU A 379 -16.47 -46.82 31.02
CA GLU A 379 -16.12 -48.24 30.87
C GLU A 379 -16.79 -49.14 31.92
N THR A 380 -16.91 -48.68 33.17
CA THR A 380 -17.67 -49.40 34.20
C THR A 380 -19.17 -49.39 33.92
N PHE A 381 -19.73 -48.28 33.41
CA PHE A 381 -21.11 -48.22 32.95
C PHE A 381 -21.35 -49.21 31.80
N LEU A 382 -20.45 -49.26 30.80
CA LEU A 382 -20.51 -50.21 29.69
C LEU A 382 -20.34 -51.67 30.12
N LEU A 383 -19.49 -51.95 31.11
CA LEU A 383 -19.34 -53.30 31.68
C LEU A 383 -20.58 -53.72 32.49
N THR A 384 -21.19 -52.82 33.28
CA THR A 384 -22.45 -53.11 33.98
C THR A 384 -23.63 -53.24 33.00
N TRP A 385 -23.64 -52.47 31.92
CA TRP A 385 -24.64 -52.56 30.86
C TRP A 385 -24.54 -53.88 30.09
N ASN A 386 -23.33 -54.34 29.78
CA ASN A 386 -23.11 -55.63 29.11
C ASN A 386 -23.39 -56.85 30.01
N SER A 387 -23.16 -56.76 31.32
CA SER A 387 -23.56 -57.80 32.28
C SER A 387 -25.08 -57.90 32.46
N HIS A 388 -25.82 -56.79 32.37
CA HIS A 388 -27.28 -56.79 32.41
C HIS A 388 -27.95 -57.23 31.08
N ALA A 389 -27.20 -57.24 29.97
CA ALA A 389 -27.69 -57.70 28.67
C ALA A 389 -27.45 -59.21 28.41
N SER A 390 -26.83 -59.92 29.35
CA SER A 390 -26.48 -61.37 29.22
C SER A 390 -27.17 -62.27 30.27
N LEU A 391 -28.23 -61.80 30.91
CA LEU A 391 -29.20 -62.55 31.71
C LEU A 391 -30.59 -62.28 31.13
#